data_AF-A0A7V5MRP5-F1
#
_entry.id   AF-A0A7V5MRP5-F1
#
_cell.length_a   1.000
_cell.length_b   1.000
_cell.length_c   1.000
_cell.angle_alpha   90.00
_cell.angle_beta   90.00
_cell.angle_gamma   90.00
#
_symmetry.space_group_name_H-M   'P 1'
#
loop_
_entity.id
_entity.type
_entity.pdbx_description
1 polymer ?
#
loop_
_entity_poly.entity_id
_entity_poly.type
_entity_poly.pdbx_seq_one_letter_code
_entity_poly.pdbx_strand_id
1 'polypeptide(L)'
;MKGYGIPTLLMTLGLTLSSPVVQAAPDFGDRVEHRLDMKGDRIDRRLDRRGERIDRRLDRRAAEAAARGKYGLARKLDRRGDIIEDRLDRRGDRINRRLDRKGERFDRRWDRRH
;
A
#
# COMPACT_ATOMS: atom_id res chain seq x y z
N MET A 1 -74.09 -44.85 3.85
CA MET A 1 -73.39 -45.35 2.64
C MET A 1 -72.16 -44.47 2.45
N LYS A 2 -71.01 -44.96 2.93
CA LYS A 2 -69.82 -45.35 2.14
C LYS A 2 -69.07 -44.17 1.51
N GLY A 3 -67.84 -43.96 1.99
CA GLY A 3 -66.79 -43.15 1.40
C GLY A 3 -65.54 -43.11 2.29
N TYR A 4 -64.78 -44.22 2.33
CA TYR A 4 -63.45 -44.30 2.95
C TYR A 4 -62.39 -43.71 2.01
N GLY A 5 -61.36 -43.05 2.54
CA GLY A 5 -60.19 -42.63 1.75
C GLY A 5 -59.16 -41.73 2.45
N ILE A 6 -58.48 -42.28 3.47
CA ILE A 6 -57.06 -42.09 3.88
C ILE A 6 -56.45 -40.66 3.93
N PRO A 7 -55.94 -40.20 5.11
CA PRO A 7 -55.09 -39.00 5.27
C PRO A 7 -53.62 -39.31 4.94
N THR A 8 -52.78 -38.27 4.81
CA THR A 8 -51.30 -38.26 4.60
C THR A 8 -50.78 -38.38 3.16
N LEU A 9 -50.31 -37.24 2.63
CA LEU A 9 -49.14 -37.23 1.74
C LEU A 9 -48.27 -36.00 2.04
N LEU A 10 -47.30 -36.23 2.92
CA LEU A 10 -46.05 -35.49 3.04
C LEU A 10 -45.33 -35.52 1.69
N MET A 11 -45.10 -34.37 1.07
CA MET A 11 -43.95 -34.11 0.20
C MET A 11 -43.73 -32.60 0.13
N THR A 12 -43.00 -32.03 1.08
CA THR A 12 -41.56 -31.72 0.96
C THR A 12 -41.25 -30.60 -0.03
N LEU A 13 -40.75 -29.51 0.55
CA LEU A 13 -39.55 -28.82 0.09
C LEU A 13 -39.69 -27.86 -1.11
N GLY A 14 -40.47 -26.80 -0.91
CA GLY A 14 -40.25 -25.53 -1.60
C GLY A 14 -39.25 -24.63 -0.87
N LEU A 15 -38.11 -25.18 -0.41
CA LEU A 15 -37.01 -24.39 0.13
C LEU A 15 -36.23 -23.83 -1.08
N THR A 16 -36.73 -22.78 -1.71
CA THR A 16 -35.95 -22.04 -2.70
C THR A 16 -34.84 -21.31 -1.96
N LEU A 17 -33.70 -22.00 -1.89
CA LEU A 17 -32.43 -21.57 -1.37
C LEU A 17 -32.15 -20.09 -1.69
N SER A 18 -32.08 -19.26 -0.65
CA SER A 18 -31.27 -18.05 -0.68
C SER A 18 -29.90 -18.42 -1.23
N SER A 19 -29.57 -17.91 -2.41
CA SER A 19 -28.21 -17.96 -2.95
C SER A 19 -27.49 -16.70 -2.50
N PRO A 20 -26.58 -16.71 -1.51
CA PRO A 20 -25.70 -15.58 -1.26
C PRO A 20 -24.53 -15.66 -2.23
N VAL A 21 -24.77 -15.44 -3.53
CA VAL A 21 -23.72 -15.50 -4.56
C VAL A 21 -23.21 -14.08 -4.87
N VAL A 22 -22.86 -13.26 -3.87
CA VAL A 22 -22.08 -12.02 -4.12
C VAL A 22 -21.32 -11.55 -2.86
N GLN A 23 -20.46 -12.36 -2.26
CA GLN A 23 -19.59 -11.88 -1.16
C GLN A 23 -18.09 -12.10 -1.36
N ALA A 24 -17.68 -12.86 -2.38
CA ALA A 24 -16.27 -13.13 -2.64
C ALA A 24 -15.52 -12.02 -3.42
N ALA A 25 -16.26 -11.06 -4.00
CA ALA A 25 -15.71 -9.98 -4.81
C ALA A 25 -15.04 -8.84 -3.98
N PRO A 26 -15.70 -8.22 -2.97
CA PRO A 26 -15.09 -7.11 -2.23
C PRO A 26 -13.75 -7.48 -1.57
N ASP A 27 -13.65 -8.70 -1.03
CA ASP A 27 -12.46 -9.20 -0.32
C ASP A 27 -11.19 -9.28 -1.21
N PHE A 28 -11.35 -9.43 -2.54
CA PHE A 28 -10.21 -9.44 -3.45
C PHE A 28 -9.69 -8.03 -3.77
N GLY A 29 -10.60 -7.05 -3.91
CA GLY A 29 -10.24 -5.65 -4.16
C GLY A 29 -9.42 -5.08 -3.00
N ASP A 30 -9.97 -5.22 -1.79
CA ASP A 30 -9.37 -4.75 -0.54
C ASP A 30 -7.98 -5.36 -0.30
N ARG A 31 -7.80 -6.66 -0.63
CA ARG A 31 -6.52 -7.35 -0.49
C ARG A 31 -5.45 -6.80 -1.45
N VAL A 32 -5.82 -6.33 -2.63
CA VAL A 32 -4.88 -5.75 -3.60
C VAL A 32 -4.48 -4.34 -3.18
N GLU A 33 -5.42 -3.52 -2.74
CA GLU A 33 -5.17 -2.19 -2.19
C GLU A 33 -4.21 -2.26 -0.99
N HIS A 34 -4.55 -3.08 0.00
CA HIS A 34 -3.70 -3.29 1.18
C HIS A 34 -2.28 -3.77 0.83
N ARG A 35 -2.12 -4.55 -0.25
CA ARG A 35 -0.77 -4.95 -0.74
C ARG A 35 0.00 -3.81 -1.38
N LEU A 36 -0.68 -2.86 -2.03
CA LEU A 36 -0.05 -1.67 -2.61
C LEU A 36 0.39 -0.70 -1.52
N ASP A 37 -0.43 -0.50 -0.49
CA ASP A 37 -0.10 0.36 0.65
C ASP A 37 1.08 -0.19 1.44
N MET A 38 1.03 -1.47 1.81
CA MET A 38 2.15 -2.16 2.48
C MET A 38 3.46 -2.08 1.68
N LYS A 39 3.35 -2.03 0.35
CA LYS A 39 4.49 -1.84 -0.53
C LYS A 39 4.99 -0.39 -0.51
N GLY A 40 4.10 0.59 -0.51
CA GLY A 40 4.41 2.01 -0.31
C GLY A 40 5.19 2.22 0.98
N ASP A 41 4.61 1.82 2.11
CA ASP A 41 5.23 1.96 3.44
C ASP A 41 6.61 1.29 3.53
N ARG A 42 6.79 0.14 2.87
CA ARG A 42 8.09 -0.55 2.85
C ARG A 42 9.13 0.27 2.09
N ILE A 43 8.72 0.93 1.01
CA ILE A 43 9.62 1.76 0.21
C ILE A 43 9.97 3.02 0.98
N ASP A 44 8.99 3.69 1.59
CA ASP A 44 9.20 4.93 2.35
C ASP A 44 10.18 4.68 3.51
N ARG A 45 9.90 3.68 4.35
CA ARG A 45 10.82 3.26 5.42
C ARG A 45 12.22 2.88 4.93
N ARG A 46 12.38 2.48 3.66
CA ARG A 46 13.71 2.18 3.09
C ARG A 46 14.42 3.45 2.63
N LEU A 47 13.67 4.43 2.11
CA LEU A 47 14.20 5.72 1.72
C LEU A 47 14.60 6.53 2.96
N ASP A 48 13.77 6.55 4.00
CA ASP A 48 14.06 7.28 5.26
C ASP A 48 15.35 6.76 5.91
N ARG A 49 15.42 5.44 6.15
CA ARG A 49 16.64 4.81 6.68
C ARG A 49 17.87 5.05 5.81
N ARG A 50 17.68 5.24 4.51
CA ARG A 50 18.78 5.57 3.60
C ARG A 50 19.20 7.04 3.76
N GLY A 51 18.25 7.96 3.88
CA GLY A 51 18.47 9.37 4.19
C GLY A 51 19.27 9.52 5.47
N GLU A 52 18.74 9.00 6.58
CA GLU A 52 19.39 9.07 7.90
C GLU A 52 20.82 8.51 7.92
N ARG A 53 21.12 7.48 7.11
CA ARG A 53 22.46 6.92 7.01
C ARG A 53 23.41 7.83 6.24
N ILE A 54 22.91 8.56 5.27
CA ILE A 54 23.68 9.53 4.50
C ILE A 54 23.93 10.77 5.36
N ASP A 55 22.91 11.28 6.04
CA ASP A 55 23.02 12.49 6.87
C ASP A 55 24.03 12.28 7.98
N ARG A 56 23.88 11.20 8.78
CA ARG A 56 24.87 10.84 9.81
C ARG A 56 26.30 10.76 9.30
N ARG A 57 26.49 10.31 8.06
CA ARG A 57 27.83 10.22 7.44
C ARG A 57 28.35 11.60 7.00
N LEU A 58 27.47 12.45 6.49
CA LEU A 58 27.83 13.80 6.06
C LEU A 58 28.09 14.68 7.27
N ASP A 59 27.25 14.63 8.30
CA ASP A 59 27.41 15.36 9.55
C ASP A 59 28.74 15.03 10.23
N ARG A 60 29.07 13.74 10.34
CA ARG A 60 30.36 13.31 10.89
C ARG A 60 31.53 13.91 10.10
N ARG A 61 31.46 13.88 8.78
CA ARG A 61 32.52 14.43 7.92
C ARG A 61 32.58 15.95 8.00
N ALA A 62 31.45 16.63 8.13
CA ALA A 62 31.38 18.07 8.29
C ALA A 62 31.97 18.48 9.63
N ALA A 63 31.63 17.79 10.72
CA ALA A 63 32.22 17.96 12.04
C ALA A 63 33.74 17.73 12.03
N GLU A 64 34.22 16.65 11.42
CA GLU A 64 35.65 16.38 11.26
C GLU A 64 36.37 17.47 10.44
N ALA A 65 35.72 18.00 9.40
CA ALA A 65 36.25 19.10 8.61
C ALA A 65 36.33 20.40 9.43
N ALA A 66 35.27 20.72 10.19
CA ALA A 66 35.22 21.90 11.06
C ALA A 66 36.27 21.82 12.17
N ALA A 67 36.45 20.66 12.81
CA ALA A 67 37.48 20.44 13.82
C ALA A 67 38.91 20.65 13.29
N ARG A 68 39.12 20.46 11.97
CA ARG A 68 40.38 20.73 11.28
C ARG A 68 40.48 22.16 10.73
N GLY A 69 39.56 23.06 11.11
CA GLY A 69 39.48 24.43 10.62
C GLY A 69 38.98 24.56 9.17
N LYS A 70 38.54 23.48 8.53
CA LYS A 70 38.08 23.46 7.13
C LYS A 70 36.59 23.79 7.01
N TYR A 71 36.19 24.95 7.53
CA TYR A 71 34.78 25.36 7.56
C TYR A 71 34.10 25.43 6.19
N GLY A 72 34.84 25.82 5.14
CA GLY A 72 34.31 25.83 3.77
C GLY A 72 33.96 24.43 3.25
N LEU A 73 34.73 23.41 3.65
CA LEU A 73 34.43 22.01 3.32
C LEU A 73 33.23 21.51 4.14
N ALA A 74 33.15 21.86 5.43
CA ALA A 74 32.01 21.51 6.27
C ALA A 74 30.70 22.02 5.66
N ARG A 75 30.62 23.31 5.32
CA ARG A 75 29.44 23.90 4.66
C ARG A 75 29.10 23.24 3.32
N LYS A 76 30.10 22.82 2.55
CA LYS A 76 29.88 22.10 1.29
C LYS A 76 29.31 20.70 1.52
N LEU A 77 29.68 20.04 2.62
CA LEU A 77 29.15 18.73 2.99
C LEU A 77 27.70 18.85 3.49
N ASP A 78 27.40 19.86 4.31
CA ASP A 78 26.03 20.13 4.77
C ASP A 78 25.10 20.39 3.59
N ARG A 79 25.47 21.32 2.69
CA ARG A 79 24.68 21.62 1.48
C ARG A 79 24.50 20.38 0.58
N ARG A 80 25.45 19.46 0.61
CA ARG A 80 25.34 18.21 -0.14
C ARG A 80 24.36 17.25 0.54
N GLY A 81 24.24 17.29 1.86
CA GLY A 81 23.20 16.60 2.63
C GLY A 81 21.83 17.04 2.16
N ASP A 82 21.58 18.36 2.21
CA ASP A 82 20.30 18.95 1.77
C ASP A 82 19.92 18.47 0.37
N ILE A 83 20.84 18.56 -0.61
CA ILE A 83 20.59 18.14 -2.00
C ILE A 83 20.22 16.65 -2.10
N ILE A 84 20.80 15.80 -1.23
CA ILE A 84 20.52 14.37 -1.24
C ILE A 84 19.15 14.08 -0.62
N GLU A 85 18.81 14.73 0.49
CA GLU A 85 17.48 14.67 1.12
C GLU A 85 16.40 15.04 0.10
N ASP A 86 16.55 16.21 -0.51
CA ASP A 86 15.74 16.73 -1.59
C ASP A 86 15.53 15.75 -2.76
N ARG A 87 16.54 14.91 -3.04
CA ARG A 87 16.49 13.92 -4.11
C ARG A 87 15.79 12.65 -3.66
N LEU A 88 15.92 12.27 -2.40
CA LEU A 88 15.24 11.12 -1.82
C LEU A 88 13.74 11.40 -1.70
N ASP A 89 13.35 12.60 -1.31
CA ASP A 89 11.94 13.01 -1.22
C ASP A 89 11.26 12.97 -2.58
N ARG A 90 11.84 13.66 -3.58
CA ARG A 90 11.34 13.63 -4.97
C ARG A 90 11.26 12.20 -5.54
N ARG A 91 12.12 11.30 -5.06
CA ARG A 91 12.09 9.89 -5.43
C ARG A 91 10.93 9.16 -4.74
N GLY A 92 10.70 9.41 -3.44
CA GLY A 92 9.54 8.94 -2.70
C GLY A 92 8.24 9.34 -3.39
N ASP A 93 8.05 10.63 -3.65
CA ASP A 93 6.87 11.16 -4.35
C ASP A 93 6.62 10.52 -5.71
N ARG A 94 7.69 10.23 -6.45
CA ARG A 94 7.58 9.57 -7.76
C ARG A 94 7.12 8.13 -7.62
N ILE A 95 7.52 7.45 -6.56
CA ILE A 95 7.11 6.08 -6.29
C ILE A 95 5.66 6.06 -5.81
N ASN A 96 5.27 6.94 -4.90
CA ASN A 96 3.89 7.04 -4.40
C ASN A 96 2.92 7.30 -5.55
N ARG A 97 3.18 8.33 -6.39
CA ARG A 97 2.39 8.56 -7.61
C ARG A 97 2.33 7.38 -8.58
N ARG A 98 3.33 6.49 -8.59
CA ARG A 98 3.28 5.27 -9.43
C ARG A 98 2.44 4.17 -8.79
N LEU A 99 2.41 4.08 -7.47
CA LEU A 99 1.56 3.16 -6.73
C LEU A 99 0.11 3.60 -6.81
N ASP A 100 -0.18 4.89 -6.63
CA ASP A 100 -1.54 5.45 -6.72
C ASP A 100 -2.16 5.17 -8.09
N ARG A 101 -1.46 5.52 -9.18
CA ARG A 101 -1.92 5.21 -10.55
C ARG A 101 -2.13 3.72 -10.79
N LYS A 102 -1.37 2.87 -10.09
CA LYS A 102 -1.52 1.42 -10.20
C LYS A 102 -2.78 0.96 -9.46
N GLY A 103 -3.07 1.53 -8.29
CA GLY A 103 -4.33 1.38 -7.56
C GLY A 103 -5.51 1.79 -8.43
N GLU A 104 -5.53 3.04 -8.91
CA GLU A 104 -6.62 3.55 -9.75
C GLU A 104 -6.86 2.72 -11.04
N ARG A 105 -5.79 2.14 -11.61
CA ARG A 105 -5.92 1.28 -12.80
C ARG A 105 -6.52 -0.08 -12.43
N PHE A 106 -6.22 -0.58 -11.24
CA PHE A 106 -6.83 -1.77 -10.70
C PHE A 106 -8.32 -1.51 -10.41
N ASP A 107 -8.65 -0.44 -9.70
CA ASP A 107 -10.04 -0.08 -9.34
C ASP A 107 -10.90 0.05 -10.59
N ARG A 108 -10.46 0.86 -11.56
CA ARG A 108 -11.17 1.00 -12.85
C ARG A 108 -11.36 -0.30 -13.62
N ARG A 109 -10.50 -1.31 -13.43
CA ARG A 109 -10.64 -2.62 -14.07
C ARG A 109 -11.58 -3.51 -13.26
N TRP A 110 -11.55 -3.37 -11.94
CA TRP A 110 -12.38 -4.10 -11.01
C TRP A 110 -13.85 -3.69 -11.15
N ASP A 111 -14.13 -2.39 -11.12
CA ASP A 111 -15.48 -1.79 -11.29
C ASP A 111 -16.11 -2.10 -12.66
N ARG A 112 -15.29 -2.44 -13.66
CA ARG A 112 -15.79 -2.85 -14.98
C ARG A 112 -16.18 -4.32 -15.05
N ARG A 113 -15.76 -5.13 -14.07
CA ARG A 113 -16.02 -6.59 -14.04
C ARG A 113 -17.09 -6.97 -13.01
N HIS A 114 -17.34 -6.13 -12.01
CA HIS A 114 -18.29 -6.35 -10.93
C HIS A 114 -19.08 -5.06 -10.73
#